data_AF-F0XAT9-F1
#
_entry.id   AF-F0XAT9-F1
#
_cell.length_a   1.000
_cell.length_b   1.000
_cell.length_c   1.000
_cell.angle_alpha   90.00
_cell.angle_beta   90.00
_cell.angle_gamma   90.00
#
_symmetry.space_group_name_H-M   'P 1'
#
loop_
_entity.id
_entity.type
_entity.pdbx_description
1 polymer ?
#
loop_
_entity_poly.entity_id
_entity_poly.type
_entity_poly.pdbx_seq_one_letter_code
_entity_poly.pdbx_strand_id
1 'polypeptide(L)'
;MALQYLTAPSYEHGLRATLPADEACQMYAPHALLSFIDWRSGSRPLAWRSGLPPSVSLDDDGRRRQSKKTGGPGDTIDGHRRIHHVHAAVDSFERIRYDMNDFVKSTVWANHDRLQTRPSVIEGGQQRGIFVKEDDSTASRHNQQLFPPWLALTAGEHLHIHADGSSHMILSLADATTAIERGWAEREATMTATGDRRNDSSNGSVLPLGYVAVHAPRNATELAEWKRLAMASVRYCTHPCNGMEIRLPERL
;
A
#
# COMPACT_ATOMS: atom_id res chain seq x y z
N MET A 1 -51.45 -1.17 34.41
CA MET A 1 -50.55 -1.83 33.46
C MET A 1 -49.13 -1.36 33.75
N ALA A 2 -48.32 -2.19 34.39
CA ALA A 2 -46.94 -1.87 34.76
C ALA A 2 -45.98 -2.51 33.75
N LEU A 3 -45.13 -1.71 33.11
CA LEU A 3 -44.07 -2.18 32.21
C LEU A 3 -42.79 -2.40 33.03
N GLN A 4 -42.43 -3.67 33.25
CA GLN A 4 -41.13 -4.07 33.78
C GLN A 4 -40.08 -3.96 32.67
N TYR A 5 -39.10 -3.08 32.85
CA TYR A 5 -37.91 -3.01 32.01
C TYR A 5 -36.92 -4.09 32.47
N LEU A 6 -36.58 -5.01 31.56
CA LEU A 6 -35.53 -5.99 31.71
C LEU A 6 -34.16 -5.29 31.56
N THR A 7 -33.33 -5.37 32.60
CA THR A 7 -31.93 -4.96 32.56
C THR A 7 -31.09 -6.04 31.89
N ALA A 8 -30.26 -5.65 30.92
CA ALA A 8 -29.30 -6.53 30.26
C ALA A 8 -28.11 -6.83 31.17
N PRO A 9 -27.51 -8.04 31.10
CA PRO A 9 -26.35 -8.40 31.92
C PRO A 9 -25.10 -7.68 31.43
N SER A 10 -24.41 -7.03 32.37
CA SER A 10 -23.08 -6.43 32.20
C SER A 10 -22.03 -7.52 31.98
N TYR A 11 -21.52 -7.63 30.76
CA TYR A 11 -20.30 -8.37 30.45
C TYR A 11 -19.08 -7.51 30.82
N GLU A 12 -18.66 -7.56 32.08
CA GLU A 12 -17.33 -7.10 32.50
C GLU A 12 -16.40 -8.30 32.69
N HIS A 13 -15.70 -8.66 31.63
CA HIS A 13 -14.53 -9.53 31.71
C HIS A 13 -13.32 -8.86 31.06
N GLY A 14 -12.60 -8.12 31.92
CA GLY A 14 -11.20 -8.38 32.22
C GLY A 14 -10.27 -8.63 31.04
N LEU A 15 -9.67 -7.54 30.53
CA LEU A 15 -8.25 -7.39 30.19
C LEU A 15 -8.05 -6.00 29.56
N ARG A 16 -8.26 -4.93 30.34
CA ARG A 16 -7.68 -3.62 30.01
C ARG A 16 -6.26 -3.60 30.54
N ALA A 17 -5.34 -4.19 29.77
CA ALA A 17 -3.96 -3.73 29.81
C ALA A 17 -3.99 -2.32 29.20
N THR A 18 -4.19 -1.31 30.04
CA THR A 18 -3.99 0.08 29.64
C THR A 18 -2.51 0.21 29.33
N LEU A 19 -2.15 0.22 28.05
CA LEU A 19 -0.87 0.78 27.64
C LEU A 19 -0.77 2.16 28.32
N PRO A 20 0.38 2.51 28.92
CA PRO A 20 0.58 3.86 29.44
C PRO A 20 0.14 4.85 28.36
N ALA A 21 -0.62 5.89 28.72
CA ALA A 21 -1.12 6.89 27.76
C ALA A 21 0.01 7.47 26.87
N ASP A 22 1.23 7.42 27.39
CA ASP A 22 2.48 7.87 26.79
C ASP A 22 2.96 6.94 25.65
N GLU A 23 2.73 5.62 25.74
CA GLU A 23 3.04 4.65 24.66
C GLU A 23 1.99 4.71 23.54
N ALA A 24 0.72 4.95 23.89
CA ALA A 24 -0.34 5.14 22.90
C ALA A 24 -0.10 6.40 22.06
N CYS A 25 0.42 7.50 22.65
CA CYS A 25 0.78 8.70 21.91
C CYS A 25 1.94 8.51 20.92
N GLN A 26 2.82 7.52 21.13
CA GLN A 26 3.93 7.25 20.21
C GLN A 26 3.51 6.51 18.93
N MET A 27 2.36 5.82 18.95
CA MET A 27 1.88 5.06 17.78
C MET A 27 1.16 5.93 16.74
N TYR A 28 0.80 7.17 17.05
CA TYR A 28 -0.05 7.97 16.17
C TYR A 28 0.59 9.29 15.79
N ALA A 29 0.47 9.61 14.50
CA ALA A 29 0.69 10.96 14.03
C ALA A 29 -0.47 11.87 14.51
N PRO A 30 -0.20 13.10 14.96
CA PRO A 30 -1.26 14.03 15.39
C PRO A 30 -2.26 14.36 14.27
N HIS A 31 -1.87 14.16 13.01
CA HIS A 31 -2.67 14.36 11.81
C HIS A 31 -3.29 13.07 11.25
N ALA A 32 -3.34 11.98 12.03
CA ALA A 32 -3.92 10.71 11.60
C ALA A 32 -5.41 10.81 11.19
N LEU A 33 -6.14 11.80 11.70
CA LEU A 33 -7.54 12.05 11.35
C LEU A 33 -7.73 12.97 10.14
N LEU A 34 -6.66 13.52 9.56
CA LEU A 34 -6.72 14.32 8.34
C LEU A 34 -6.73 13.40 7.12
N SER A 35 -7.59 13.70 6.14
CA SER A 35 -7.53 13.04 4.83
C SER A 35 -6.51 13.70 3.93
N PHE A 36 -5.65 12.89 3.31
CA PHE A 36 -4.66 13.32 2.32
C PHE A 36 -5.05 12.89 0.89
N ILE A 37 -6.06 12.04 0.73
CA ILE A 37 -6.70 11.73 -0.55
C ILE A 37 -7.44 12.96 -1.10
N ASP A 38 -8.13 13.70 -0.24
CA ASP A 38 -8.97 14.85 -0.61
C ASP A 38 -8.34 16.22 -0.28
N TRP A 39 -7.01 16.27 -0.14
CA TRP A 39 -6.32 17.44 0.40
C TRP A 39 -6.47 18.74 -0.43
N ARG A 40 -6.76 18.64 -1.74
CA ARG A 40 -7.07 19.81 -2.57
C ARG A 40 -8.56 20.06 -2.59
N SER A 41 -8.95 21.32 -2.38
CA SER A 41 -10.32 21.77 -2.58
C SER A 41 -10.82 21.35 -3.97
N GLY A 42 -11.95 20.63 -4.02
CA GLY A 42 -12.52 20.10 -5.25
C GLY A 42 -12.01 18.74 -5.71
N SER A 43 -11.21 18.04 -4.91
CA SER A 43 -10.86 16.63 -5.19
C SER A 43 -12.13 15.78 -5.20
N ARG A 44 -12.28 14.96 -6.24
CA ARG A 44 -13.39 13.99 -6.32
C ARG A 44 -13.19 12.91 -5.25
N PRO A 45 -14.24 12.36 -4.63
CA PRO A 45 -14.10 11.24 -3.70
C PRO A 45 -13.39 10.04 -4.35
N LEU A 46 -12.79 9.18 -3.52
CA LEU A 46 -12.29 7.87 -3.96
C LEU A 46 -13.44 7.06 -4.59
N ALA A 47 -13.24 6.54 -5.80
CA ALA A 47 -14.26 5.75 -6.48
C ALA A 47 -14.52 4.44 -5.73
N TRP A 48 -15.73 3.88 -5.84
CA TRP A 48 -15.99 2.52 -5.37
C TRP A 48 -15.24 1.52 -6.24
N ARG A 49 -14.55 0.56 -5.62
CA ARG A 49 -13.98 -0.57 -6.36
C ARG A 49 -15.09 -1.60 -6.63
N SER A 50 -15.38 -1.84 -7.91
CA SER A 50 -16.49 -2.71 -8.31
C SER A 50 -16.05 -4.17 -8.47
N GLY A 51 -16.79 -5.10 -7.86
CA GLY A 51 -16.50 -6.53 -7.95
C GLY A 51 -15.38 -7.00 -7.03
N LEU A 52 -15.34 -8.30 -6.77
CA LEU A 52 -14.32 -8.90 -5.91
C LEU A 52 -12.92 -8.73 -6.54
N PRO A 53 -11.86 -8.61 -5.72
CA PRO A 53 -10.51 -8.76 -6.23
C PRO A 53 -10.44 -10.09 -7.00
N PRO A 54 -9.81 -10.12 -8.19
CA PRO A 54 -9.57 -11.38 -8.86
C PRO A 54 -8.80 -12.25 -7.87
N SER A 55 -9.34 -13.44 -7.57
CA SER A 55 -8.57 -14.45 -6.85
C SER A 55 -7.37 -14.74 -7.72
N VAL A 56 -6.20 -14.22 -7.36
CA VAL A 56 -4.95 -14.54 -8.04
C VAL A 56 -4.71 -16.00 -7.70
N SER A 57 -5.10 -16.91 -8.59
CA SER A 57 -4.67 -18.29 -8.52
C SER A 57 -3.16 -18.27 -8.77
N LEU A 58 -2.37 -18.34 -7.70
CA LEU A 58 -0.91 -18.42 -7.72
C LEU A 58 -0.37 -19.70 -8.41
N ASP A 59 -1.24 -20.50 -9.03
CA ASP A 59 -0.94 -21.84 -9.55
C ASP A 59 -0.49 -21.88 -11.03
N ASP A 60 -0.47 -20.76 -11.77
CA ASP A 60 -0.24 -20.80 -13.23
C ASP A 60 1.22 -20.56 -13.69
N ASP A 61 2.19 -20.46 -12.78
CA ASP A 61 3.59 -20.18 -13.15
C ASP A 61 4.40 -21.43 -13.60
N GLY A 62 3.78 -22.61 -13.69
CA GLY A 62 4.54 -23.87 -13.75
C GLY A 62 4.39 -24.77 -14.98
N ARG A 63 3.38 -24.60 -15.86
CA ARG A 63 3.08 -25.62 -16.89
C ARG A 63 2.93 -25.08 -18.31
N ARG A 64 3.85 -24.22 -18.76
CA ARG A 64 4.08 -24.04 -20.19
C ARG A 64 4.84 -25.26 -20.75
N ARG A 65 4.14 -26.39 -20.89
CA ARG A 65 4.61 -27.54 -21.67
C ARG A 65 4.95 -27.06 -23.07
N GLN A 66 6.23 -27.11 -23.41
CA GLN A 66 6.70 -26.93 -24.78
C GLN A 66 6.13 -28.06 -25.64
N SER A 67 5.00 -27.81 -26.30
CA SER A 67 4.50 -28.67 -27.36
C SER A 67 5.49 -28.62 -28.52
N LYS A 68 6.32 -29.65 -28.61
CA LYS A 68 7.25 -29.93 -29.72
C LYS A 68 6.44 -29.94 -31.02
N LYS A 69 6.52 -28.86 -31.79
CA LYS A 69 5.89 -28.75 -33.11
C LYS A 69 6.77 -29.50 -34.12
N THR A 70 6.39 -30.72 -34.45
CA THR A 70 6.96 -31.48 -35.58
C THR A 70 6.54 -30.80 -36.88
N GLY A 71 7.50 -30.22 -37.59
CA GLY A 71 7.28 -29.61 -38.91
C GLY A 71 7.17 -30.67 -40.00
N GLY A 72 6.16 -30.54 -40.85
CA GLY A 72 6.07 -31.19 -42.16
C GLY A 72 6.19 -30.14 -43.27
N PRO A 73 6.82 -30.46 -44.42
CA PRO A 73 6.92 -29.54 -45.56
C PRO A 73 5.71 -29.69 -46.47
N GLY A 74 5.05 -28.58 -46.81
CA GLY A 74 3.92 -28.59 -47.75
C GLY A 74 3.27 -27.24 -47.97
N ASP A 75 3.79 -26.54 -48.99
CA ASP A 75 3.07 -25.83 -50.05
C ASP A 75 2.17 -24.59 -49.84
N THR A 76 2.46 -23.62 -50.73
CA THR A 76 1.62 -22.61 -51.41
C THR A 76 0.92 -21.46 -50.66
N ILE A 77 1.52 -20.28 -50.82
CA ILE A 77 0.96 -19.00 -51.34
C ILE A 77 -0.57 -18.94 -51.48
N ASP A 78 -1.25 -18.07 -50.71
CA ASP A 78 -2.14 -17.07 -51.30
C ASP A 78 -2.48 -15.91 -50.34
N GLY A 79 -2.71 -14.73 -50.94
CA GLY A 79 -2.83 -13.44 -50.29
C GLY A 79 -4.13 -13.26 -49.48
N HIS A 80 -3.98 -13.13 -48.16
CA HIS A 80 -5.06 -12.62 -47.31
C HIS A 80 -4.60 -11.43 -46.46
N ARG A 81 -5.13 -10.27 -46.87
CA ARG A 81 -5.51 -9.10 -46.07
C ARG A 81 -5.11 -9.24 -44.60
N ARG A 82 -4.00 -8.60 -44.21
CA ARG A 82 -3.66 -8.37 -42.79
C ARG A 82 -4.77 -7.52 -42.20
N ILE A 83 -5.77 -8.18 -41.61
CA ILE A 83 -6.62 -7.55 -40.60
C ILE A 83 -5.66 -7.23 -39.47
N HIS A 84 -5.21 -5.97 -39.43
CA HIS A 84 -4.62 -5.41 -38.23
C HIS A 84 -5.72 -5.43 -37.17
N HIS A 85 -5.83 -6.56 -36.46
CA HIS A 85 -6.46 -6.58 -35.16
C HIS A 85 -5.62 -5.61 -34.32
N VAL A 86 -6.07 -4.37 -34.26
CA VAL A 86 -5.74 -3.45 -33.18
C VAL A 86 -6.31 -4.16 -31.96
N HIS A 87 -5.51 -5.05 -31.37
CA HIS A 87 -5.75 -5.49 -30.01
C HIS A 87 -5.77 -4.20 -29.23
N ALA A 88 -6.98 -3.71 -28.90
CA ALA A 88 -7.14 -2.82 -27.78
C ALA A 88 -6.35 -3.48 -26.67
N ALA A 89 -5.21 -2.88 -26.33
CA ALA A 89 -4.25 -3.49 -25.44
C ALA A 89 -5.01 -3.69 -24.14
N VAL A 90 -5.44 -4.92 -23.89
CA VAL A 90 -5.90 -5.31 -22.57
C VAL A 90 -4.68 -5.02 -21.72
N ASP A 91 -4.80 -4.05 -20.82
CA ASP A 91 -3.73 -3.66 -19.92
C ASP A 91 -3.28 -4.92 -19.19
N SER A 92 -2.20 -5.54 -19.70
CA SER A 92 -1.70 -6.76 -19.10
C SER A 92 -1.32 -6.43 -17.67
N PHE A 93 -1.56 -7.36 -16.75
CA PHE A 93 -1.16 -7.23 -15.36
C PHE A 93 0.28 -6.71 -15.20
N GLU A 94 1.22 -7.25 -16.00
CA GLU A 94 2.62 -6.80 -16.03
C GLU A 94 2.80 -5.33 -16.42
N ARG A 95 1.98 -4.83 -17.34
CA ARG A 95 2.01 -3.42 -17.75
C ARG A 95 1.53 -2.52 -16.62
N ILE A 96 0.43 -2.87 -15.96
CA ILE A 96 -0.07 -2.10 -14.81
C ILE A 96 0.98 -2.07 -13.70
N ARG A 97 1.58 -3.21 -13.37
CA ARG A 97 2.64 -3.31 -12.34
C ARG A 97 3.88 -2.50 -12.73
N TYR A 98 4.25 -2.48 -14.00
CA TYR A 98 5.31 -1.62 -14.52
C TYR A 98 4.96 -0.14 -14.30
N ASP A 99 3.74 0.28 -14.64
CA ASP A 99 3.31 1.67 -14.50
C ASP A 99 3.20 2.10 -13.02
N MET A 100 2.84 1.18 -12.11
CA MET A 100 2.91 1.41 -10.66
C MET A 100 4.35 1.66 -10.19
N ASN A 101 5.30 0.84 -10.64
CA ASN A 101 6.72 0.99 -10.31
C ASN A 101 7.32 2.26 -10.90
N ASP A 102 6.95 2.63 -12.12
CA ASP A 102 7.36 3.89 -12.76
C ASP A 102 6.83 5.10 -11.99
N PHE A 103 5.59 5.02 -11.51
CA PHE A 103 5.00 6.05 -10.66
C PHE A 103 5.75 6.22 -9.33
N VAL A 104 6.09 5.12 -8.66
CA VAL A 104 6.91 5.13 -7.43
C VAL A 104 8.27 5.79 -7.68
N LYS A 105 8.98 5.35 -8.73
CA LYS A 105 10.29 5.92 -9.10
C LYS A 105 10.20 7.42 -9.39
N SER A 106 9.19 7.84 -10.15
CA SER A 106 8.97 9.24 -10.51
C SER A 106 8.62 10.08 -9.27
N THR A 107 7.85 9.54 -8.34
CA THR A 107 7.49 10.20 -7.08
C THR A 107 8.72 10.42 -6.20
N VAL A 108 9.57 9.39 -6.06
CA VAL A 108 10.84 9.49 -5.32
C VAL A 108 11.79 10.47 -6.01
N TRP A 109 11.89 10.44 -7.34
CA TRP A 109 12.72 11.40 -8.09
C TRP A 109 12.28 12.85 -7.86
N ALA A 110 10.98 13.13 -7.97
CA ALA A 110 10.41 14.46 -7.75
C ALA A 110 10.61 14.96 -6.31
N ASN A 111 10.75 14.04 -5.34
CA ASN A 111 10.90 14.34 -3.92
C ASN A 111 12.20 13.73 -3.35
N HIS A 112 13.28 13.70 -4.13
CA HIS A 112 14.51 13.00 -3.78
C HIS A 112 15.23 13.63 -2.57
N ASP A 113 14.86 14.83 -2.16
CA ASP A 113 15.28 15.48 -0.93
C ASP A 113 14.64 14.86 0.32
N ARG A 114 13.55 14.11 0.18
CA ARG A 114 12.75 13.56 1.30
C ARG A 114 12.42 12.10 1.21
N LEU A 115 12.46 11.53 0.00
CA LEU A 115 12.11 10.15 -0.25
C LEU A 115 13.28 9.40 -0.85
N GLN A 116 13.33 8.11 -0.57
CA GLN A 116 14.27 7.18 -1.19
C GLN A 116 13.59 5.84 -1.44
N THR A 117 14.16 5.06 -2.35
CA THR A 117 13.78 3.65 -2.51
C THR A 117 14.81 2.74 -1.88
N ARG A 118 14.37 1.76 -1.08
CA ARG A 118 15.23 0.71 -0.51
C ARG A 118 14.51 -0.64 -0.59
N PRO A 119 15.22 -1.78 -0.44
CA PRO A 119 14.58 -3.05 -0.16
C PRO A 119 13.66 -2.93 1.08
N SER A 120 12.47 -3.52 1.00
CA SER A 120 11.46 -3.51 2.07
C SER A 120 12.02 -4.14 3.34
N VAL A 121 11.82 -3.50 4.48
CA VAL A 121 12.23 -4.03 5.79
C VAL A 121 11.13 -4.93 6.34
N ILE A 122 9.87 -4.60 6.06
CA ILE A 122 8.70 -5.31 6.62
C ILE A 122 8.60 -6.74 6.09
N GLU A 123 9.03 -7.00 4.85
CA GLU A 123 8.88 -8.31 4.19
C GLU A 123 10.21 -8.95 3.75
N GLY A 124 11.32 -8.62 4.42
CA GLY A 124 12.59 -9.31 4.18
C GLY A 124 13.26 -8.99 2.84
N GLY A 125 13.04 -7.78 2.30
CA GLY A 125 13.90 -7.17 1.27
C GLY A 125 13.66 -7.61 -0.18
N GLN A 126 12.69 -8.48 -0.44
CA GLN A 126 12.43 -8.93 -1.83
C GLN A 126 11.79 -7.83 -2.69
N GLN A 127 11.08 -6.91 -2.06
CA GLN A 127 10.31 -5.86 -2.72
C GLN A 127 10.98 -4.49 -2.51
N ARG A 128 10.78 -3.53 -3.41
CA ARG A 128 11.29 -2.16 -3.23
C ARG A 128 10.19 -1.29 -2.62
N GLY A 129 10.50 -0.67 -1.48
CA GLY A 129 9.62 0.28 -0.80
C GLY A 129 10.06 1.73 -0.99
N ILE A 130 9.12 2.65 -0.75
CA ILE A 130 9.38 4.07 -0.52
C ILE A 130 9.60 4.27 0.98
N PHE A 131 10.68 4.99 1.28
CA PHE A 131 11.08 5.35 2.60
C PHE A 131 11.16 6.87 2.72
N VAL A 132 10.76 7.40 3.88
CA VAL A 132 11.17 8.75 4.28
C VAL A 132 12.69 8.75 4.46
N LYS A 133 13.37 9.69 3.81
CA LYS A 133 14.81 9.87 3.96
C LYS A 133 15.13 10.34 5.36
N GLU A 134 16.21 9.79 5.87
CA GLU A 134 16.91 10.34 7.01
C GLU A 134 17.58 11.65 6.55
N ASP A 135 17.40 12.74 7.29
CA ASP A 135 18.05 14.01 6.99
C ASP A 135 19.58 13.88 7.21
N ASP A 136 20.33 13.83 6.11
CA ASP A 136 21.79 13.71 6.08
C ASP A 136 22.52 15.00 6.53
N SER A 137 21.80 16.07 6.90
CA SER A 137 22.39 17.37 7.28
C SER A 137 23.11 17.36 8.64
N THR A 138 24.13 16.52 8.80
CA THR A 138 25.39 16.73 9.56
C THR A 138 25.36 17.21 11.03
N ALA A 139 24.21 17.44 11.68
CA ALA A 139 24.12 17.85 13.08
C ALA A 139 23.62 16.72 14.01
N SER A 140 23.01 15.67 13.47
CA SER A 140 22.48 14.53 14.25
C SER A 140 23.49 13.39 14.36
N ARG A 141 24.72 13.68 14.82
CA ARG A 141 25.67 12.65 15.28
C ARG A 141 25.27 12.02 16.63
N HIS A 142 24.10 12.39 17.16
CA HIS A 142 23.52 11.85 18.38
C HIS A 142 22.15 11.22 18.09
N ASN A 143 22.15 10.03 17.50
CA ASN A 143 21.18 8.95 17.75
C ASN A 143 19.67 9.28 17.70
N GLN A 144 19.25 10.33 17.00
CA GLN A 144 17.84 10.70 16.86
C GLN A 144 17.34 10.23 15.50
N GLN A 145 16.35 9.33 15.52
CA GLN A 145 15.59 8.93 14.34
C GLN A 145 15.10 10.17 13.59
N LEU A 146 15.40 10.21 12.28
CA LEU A 146 15.20 11.38 11.42
C LEU A 146 13.83 11.38 10.71
N PHE A 147 13.01 10.36 10.95
CA PHE A 147 11.59 10.32 10.60
C PHE A 147 10.75 10.40 11.90
N PRO A 148 9.48 10.82 11.82
CA PRO A 148 8.61 10.88 13.00
C PRO A 148 8.61 9.55 13.80
N PRO A 149 8.61 9.59 15.16
CA PRO A 149 8.70 8.39 15.98
C PRO A 149 7.69 7.29 15.64
N TRP A 150 6.50 7.66 15.15
CA TRP A 150 5.46 6.72 14.75
C TRP A 150 5.79 5.91 13.47
N LEU A 151 6.82 6.30 12.70
CA LEU A 151 7.38 5.54 11.58
C LEU A 151 8.59 4.68 11.96
N ALA A 152 9.04 4.72 13.23
CA ALA A 152 10.16 3.92 13.71
C ALA A 152 9.97 2.42 13.50
N LEU A 153 8.74 1.95 13.64
CA LEU A 153 8.37 0.55 13.53
C LEU A 153 8.59 -0.03 12.13
N THR A 154 8.59 0.82 11.10
CA THR A 154 8.83 0.44 9.71
C THR A 154 10.16 0.97 9.18
N ALA A 155 11.00 1.52 10.06
CA ALA A 155 12.25 2.21 9.70
C ALA A 155 12.04 3.27 8.59
N GLY A 156 10.89 3.96 8.62
CA GLY A 156 10.52 4.96 7.62
C GLY A 156 9.91 4.39 6.33
N GLU A 157 9.80 3.07 6.16
CA GLU A 157 9.06 2.45 5.06
C GLU A 157 7.58 2.74 5.19
N HIS A 158 6.93 3.16 4.11
CA HIS A 158 5.50 3.45 4.15
C HIS A 158 4.72 3.01 2.91
N LEU A 159 5.39 2.50 1.87
CA LEU A 159 4.75 1.97 0.69
C LEU A 159 5.66 0.97 0.00
N HIS A 160 5.16 -0.20 -0.37
CA HIS A 160 5.85 -1.11 -1.29
C HIS A 160 4.88 -1.89 -2.17
N ILE A 161 5.34 -2.38 -3.33
CA ILE A 161 4.54 -3.09 -4.31
C ILE A 161 4.97 -4.57 -4.37
N HIS A 162 4.00 -5.46 -4.27
CA HIS A 162 4.18 -6.90 -4.35
C HIS A 162 4.32 -7.41 -5.78
N ALA A 163 4.80 -8.64 -5.93
CA ALA A 163 4.90 -9.30 -7.22
C ALA A 163 3.53 -9.46 -7.91
N ASP A 164 2.47 -9.67 -7.12
CA ASP A 164 1.07 -9.78 -7.56
C ASP A 164 0.39 -8.41 -7.78
N GLY A 165 1.15 -7.31 -7.69
CA GLY A 165 0.68 -5.95 -7.93
C GLY A 165 -0.17 -5.37 -6.79
N SER A 166 -0.42 -6.12 -5.71
CA SER A 166 -0.92 -5.54 -4.47
C SER A 166 0.15 -4.64 -3.84
N SER A 167 -0.23 -3.84 -2.84
CA SER A 167 0.71 -2.93 -2.19
C SER A 167 0.42 -2.84 -0.71
N HIS A 168 1.46 -2.78 0.11
CA HIS A 168 1.31 -2.29 1.47
C HIS A 168 1.51 -0.79 1.50
N MET A 169 0.67 -0.09 2.26
CA MET A 169 0.75 1.36 2.44
C MET A 169 0.44 1.72 3.89
N ILE A 170 1.14 2.74 4.40
CA ILE A 170 0.71 3.47 5.60
C ILE A 170 -0.10 4.68 5.15
N LEU A 171 -1.36 4.72 5.53
CA LEU A 171 -2.29 5.83 5.30
C LEU A 171 -2.64 6.53 6.62
N SER A 172 -3.23 7.73 6.54
CA SER A 172 -3.91 8.29 7.70
C SER A 172 -5.11 7.41 8.07
N LEU A 173 -5.60 7.47 9.31
CA LEU A 173 -6.78 6.70 9.72
C LEU A 173 -8.02 7.08 8.91
N ALA A 174 -8.16 8.36 8.55
CA ALA A 174 -9.24 8.82 7.69
C ALA A 174 -9.16 8.21 6.27
N ASP A 175 -7.97 8.18 5.68
CA ASP A 175 -7.75 7.63 4.35
C ASP A 175 -7.82 6.10 4.33
N ALA A 176 -7.29 5.43 5.35
CA ALA A 176 -7.37 3.98 5.52
C ALA A 176 -8.82 3.52 5.65
N THR A 177 -9.61 4.18 6.52
CA THR A 177 -11.05 3.93 6.66
C THR A 177 -11.75 4.08 5.32
N THR A 178 -11.50 5.20 4.62
CA THR A 178 -12.09 5.45 3.30
C THR A 178 -11.70 4.39 2.27
N ALA A 179 -10.43 3.99 2.22
CA ALA A 179 -9.95 2.97 1.28
C ALA A 179 -10.61 1.60 1.54
N ILE A 180 -10.75 1.21 2.81
CA ILE A 180 -11.40 -0.04 3.22
C ILE A 180 -12.89 0.00 2.88
N GLU A 181 -13.59 1.06 3.28
CA GLU A 181 -15.03 1.21 3.02
C GLU A 181 -15.35 1.19 1.52
N ARG A 182 -14.45 1.72 0.67
CA ARG A 182 -14.60 1.75 -0.79
C ARG A 182 -14.11 0.48 -1.48
N GLY A 183 -13.65 -0.53 -0.73
CA GLY A 183 -13.18 -1.82 -1.25
C GLY A 183 -11.80 -1.81 -1.92
N TRP A 184 -10.99 -0.78 -1.66
CA TRP A 184 -9.62 -0.65 -2.19
C TRP A 184 -8.58 -1.35 -1.34
N ALA A 185 -8.84 -1.48 -0.05
CA ALA A 185 -7.87 -1.99 0.89
C ALA A 185 -8.53 -2.90 1.93
N GLU A 186 -7.69 -3.74 2.54
CA GLU A 186 -8.02 -4.53 3.70
C GLU A 186 -7.04 -4.18 4.82
N ARG A 187 -7.51 -4.33 6.06
CA ARG A 187 -6.61 -4.24 7.20
C ARG A 187 -5.75 -5.50 7.23
N GLU A 188 -4.44 -5.33 7.14
CA GLU A 188 -3.52 -6.46 7.23
C GLU A 188 -3.67 -7.07 8.63
N ALA A 189 -4.22 -8.28 8.70
CA ALA A 189 -4.48 -8.99 9.95
C ALA A 189 -3.18 -9.42 10.65
N THR A 190 -2.10 -9.47 9.88
CA THR A 190 -0.80 -10.00 10.23
C THR A 190 0.02 -8.94 10.96
N MET A 191 -0.33 -8.71 12.23
CA MET A 191 0.54 -8.35 13.37
C MET A 191 -0.32 -8.21 14.64
N THR A 192 -1.26 -9.14 14.84
CA THR A 192 -1.76 -9.42 16.18
C THR A 192 -0.60 -9.99 16.98
N ALA A 193 -0.19 -9.27 18.02
CA ALA A 193 0.63 -9.76 19.11
C ALA A 193 -0.05 -10.96 19.78
N THR A 194 -0.05 -12.12 19.12
CA THR A 194 -0.33 -13.40 19.77
C THR A 194 0.93 -13.70 20.56
N GLY A 195 0.79 -13.68 21.89
CA GLY A 195 1.88 -13.56 22.86
C GLY A 195 2.84 -14.74 22.97
N ASP A 196 3.11 -15.50 21.91
CA ASP A 196 4.18 -16.50 21.92
C ASP A 196 5.50 -15.91 21.42
N ARG A 197 6.14 -15.15 22.31
CA ARG A 197 7.42 -14.44 22.13
C ARG A 197 8.65 -15.35 21.93
N ARG A 198 8.49 -16.67 21.76
CA ARG A 198 9.63 -17.60 21.87
C ARG A 198 10.20 -18.08 20.55
N ASN A 199 9.52 -17.97 19.41
CA ASN A 199 10.02 -18.52 18.15
C ASN A 199 9.54 -17.84 16.86
N ASP A 200 8.80 -16.73 16.93
CA ASP A 200 8.53 -15.95 15.73
C ASP A 200 9.67 -14.96 15.48
N SER A 201 10.48 -15.26 14.47
CA SER A 201 11.55 -14.38 13.97
C SER A 201 11.01 -13.09 13.32
N SER A 202 9.70 -12.92 13.20
CA SER A 202 9.11 -11.59 13.07
C SER A 202 9.05 -10.95 14.47
N ASN A 203 9.95 -10.00 14.73
CA ASN A 203 9.86 -9.15 15.90
C ASN A 203 8.43 -8.59 15.98
N GLY A 204 7.62 -9.06 16.94
CA GLY A 204 6.20 -8.75 17.13
C GLY A 204 5.90 -7.26 17.34
N SER A 205 6.15 -6.48 16.31
CA SER A 205 6.11 -5.03 16.26
C SER A 205 4.74 -4.64 15.76
N VAL A 206 3.88 -4.14 16.64
CA VAL A 206 2.53 -3.70 16.26
C VAL A 206 2.63 -2.74 15.08
N LEU A 207 2.17 -3.14 13.89
CA LEU A 207 2.20 -2.26 12.73
C LEU A 207 1.31 -1.03 12.97
N PRO A 208 1.62 0.11 12.33
CA PRO A 208 0.77 1.29 12.42
C PRO A 208 -0.69 0.96 12.07
N LEU A 209 -1.65 1.53 12.77
CA LEU A 209 -3.07 1.20 12.55
C LEU A 209 -3.57 1.55 11.14
N GLY A 210 -2.93 2.53 10.48
CA GLY A 210 -3.16 2.88 9.08
C GLY A 210 -2.38 2.05 8.07
N TYR A 211 -1.67 1.00 8.50
CA TYR A 211 -1.01 0.03 7.64
C TYR A 211 -2.07 -0.89 7.02
N VAL A 212 -2.20 -0.84 5.69
CA VAL A 212 -3.22 -1.56 4.94
C VAL A 212 -2.63 -2.27 3.73
N ALA A 213 -3.27 -3.39 3.37
CA ALA A 213 -3.05 -4.06 2.10
C ALA A 213 -4.00 -3.46 1.06
N VAL A 214 -3.44 -2.74 0.09
CA VAL A 214 -4.15 -2.16 -1.05
C VAL A 214 -4.14 -3.16 -2.20
N HIS A 215 -5.31 -3.47 -2.72
CA HIS A 215 -5.43 -4.44 -3.79
C HIS A 215 -4.83 -3.95 -5.11
N ALA A 216 -4.36 -4.90 -5.92
CA ALA A 216 -3.80 -4.62 -7.25
C ALA A 216 -4.83 -3.91 -8.16
N PRO A 217 -4.43 -2.82 -8.85
CA PRO A 217 -5.26 -2.21 -9.88
C PRO A 217 -5.40 -3.14 -11.09
N ARG A 218 -6.62 -3.26 -11.63
CA ARG A 218 -6.95 -4.18 -12.74
C ARG A 218 -6.84 -3.55 -14.12
N ASN A 219 -6.81 -2.23 -14.20
CA ASN A 219 -6.80 -1.45 -15.44
C ASN A 219 -6.32 -0.01 -15.16
N ALA A 220 -6.15 0.79 -16.22
CA ALA A 220 -5.72 2.18 -16.11
C ALA A 220 -6.61 3.07 -15.20
N THR A 221 -7.93 2.85 -15.18
CA THR A 221 -8.85 3.61 -14.31
C THR A 221 -8.56 3.31 -12.84
N GLU A 222 -8.34 2.04 -12.50
CA GLU A 222 -7.98 1.65 -11.14
C GLU A 222 -6.58 2.10 -10.75
N LEU A 223 -5.64 2.06 -11.70
CA LEU A 223 -4.30 2.57 -11.50
C LEU A 223 -4.33 4.05 -11.09
N ALA A 224 -5.26 4.85 -11.63
CA ALA A 224 -5.43 6.25 -11.22
C ALA A 224 -5.85 6.38 -9.75
N GLU A 225 -6.76 5.54 -9.23
CA GLU A 225 -7.13 5.55 -7.81
C GLU A 225 -5.97 5.03 -6.93
N TRP A 226 -5.27 3.98 -7.36
CA TRP A 226 -4.10 3.47 -6.67
C TRP A 226 -3.01 4.55 -6.54
N LYS A 227 -2.75 5.33 -7.59
CA LYS A 227 -1.81 6.47 -7.56
C LYS A 227 -2.24 7.54 -6.56
N ARG A 228 -3.56 7.77 -6.39
CA ARG A 228 -4.09 8.71 -5.39
C ARG A 228 -3.83 8.21 -3.97
N LEU A 229 -4.06 6.92 -3.71
CA LEU A 229 -3.75 6.29 -2.42
C LEU A 229 -2.25 6.33 -2.12
N ALA A 230 -1.41 6.02 -3.10
CA ALA A 230 0.04 6.11 -2.98
C ALA A 230 0.50 7.54 -2.62
N MET A 231 -0.06 8.56 -3.28
CA MET A 231 0.24 9.96 -2.94
C MET A 231 -0.29 10.37 -1.57
N ALA A 232 -1.45 9.85 -1.15
CA ALA A 232 -1.96 10.09 0.19
C ALA A 232 -1.02 9.51 1.26
N SER A 233 -0.51 8.29 1.04
CA SER A 233 0.52 7.68 1.89
C SER A 233 1.79 8.55 1.98
N VAL A 234 2.32 8.99 0.84
CA VAL A 234 3.49 9.87 0.79
C VAL A 234 3.24 11.15 1.60
N ARG A 235 2.11 11.83 1.37
CA ARG A 235 1.80 13.08 2.08
C ARG A 235 1.62 12.85 3.58
N TYR A 236 0.91 11.81 3.97
CA TYR A 236 0.71 11.47 5.38
C TYR A 236 2.05 11.21 6.10
N CYS A 237 2.92 10.41 5.50
CA CYS A 237 4.20 10.01 6.08
C CYS A 237 5.27 11.09 6.05
N THR A 238 5.04 12.16 5.28
CA THR A 238 5.93 13.33 5.21
C THR A 238 5.29 14.59 5.80
N HIS A 239 4.15 14.47 6.49
CA HIS A 239 3.49 15.60 7.13
C HIS A 239 3.94 15.76 8.60
N PRO A 240 4.13 17.00 9.10
CA PRO A 240 4.41 18.26 8.43
C PRO A 240 5.93 18.45 8.35
N CYS A 241 6.62 17.83 7.38
CA CYS A 241 8.06 18.04 7.22
C CYS A 241 8.32 19.50 6.78
N ASN A 242 8.44 20.41 7.74
CA ASN A 242 8.86 21.81 7.61
C ASN A 242 7.97 22.68 6.69
N GLY A 243 6.67 22.39 6.60
CA GLY A 243 5.74 23.16 5.77
C GLY A 243 6.01 23.07 4.26
N MET A 244 6.85 22.13 3.82
CA MET A 244 7.19 21.98 2.42
C MET A 244 6.22 21.04 1.70
N GLU A 245 5.71 21.48 0.55
CA GLU A 245 4.77 20.71 -0.27
C GLU A 245 5.47 19.49 -0.92
N ILE A 246 4.76 18.36 -1.02
CA ILE A 246 5.19 17.20 -1.80
C ILE A 246 4.95 17.50 -3.28
N ARG A 247 6.01 17.39 -4.08
CA ARG A 247 5.96 17.61 -5.53
C ARG A 247 5.23 16.44 -6.18
N LEU A 248 4.30 16.74 -7.08
CA LEU A 248 3.68 15.72 -7.93
C LEU A 248 4.72 15.26 -8.96
N PRO A 249 4.81 13.95 -9.25
CA PRO A 249 5.58 13.49 -10.40
C PRO A 249 4.96 14.08 -11.68
N GLU A 250 5.78 14.54 -12.62
CA GLU A 250 5.36 15.23 -13.85
C GLU A 250 4.49 14.38 -14.80
N ARG A 251 4.26 13.09 -14.47
CA ARG A 251 3.53 12.11 -15.30
C ARG A 251 2.31 11.52 -14.58
N LEU A 252 1.36 12.37 -14.20
CA LEU A 252 0.03 11.94 -13.77
C LEU A 252 -0.96 11.91 -14.95
#